data_AF-A0A2V7KAW7-F1
#
_entry.id   AF-A0A2V7KAW7-F1
#
_cell.length_a   1.000
_cell.length_b   1.000
_cell.length_c   1.000
_cell.angle_alpha   90.00
_cell.angle_beta   90.00
_cell.angle_gamma   90.00
#
_symmetry.space_group_name_H-M   'P 1'
#
loop_
_entity.id
_entity.type
_entity.pdbx_description
1 polymer ?
#
loop_
_entity_poly.entity_id
_entity_poly.type
_entity_poly.pdbx_seq_one_letter_code
_entity_poly.pdbx_strand_id
1 'polypeptide(L)' 'DPVNKNIFEMSFRERRKYRIDELPRDLHEALDMLEKDDVVRDALGAHIYERFVEAKREEWQEYIGRVSEWEVERYLAQY' A
#
# COMPACT_ATOMS: atom_id res chain seq x y z
N ASP A 1 -4.24 -12.16 22.22
CA ASP A 1 -2.88 -12.39 22.75
C ASP A 1 -1.83 -11.79 21.84
N PRO A 2 -0.77 -11.18 22.40
CA PRO A 2 0.34 -10.65 21.62
C PRO A 2 1.09 -11.78 20.90
N VAL A 3 1.52 -11.54 19.65
CA VAL A 3 2.32 -12.51 18.89
C VAL A 3 3.81 -12.27 19.16
N ASN A 4 4.40 -13.08 20.04
CA ASN A 4 5.83 -13.01 20.39
C ASN A 4 6.69 -13.90 19.48
N LYS A 5 6.55 -13.75 18.15
CA LYS A 5 7.30 -14.53 17.15
C LYS A 5 7.80 -13.61 16.04
N ASN A 6 8.90 -13.98 15.38
CA ASN A 6 9.40 -13.23 14.23
C ASN A 6 8.44 -13.38 13.04
N ILE A 7 7.69 -12.32 12.73
CA ILE A 7 6.66 -12.31 11.67
C ILE A 7 7.28 -12.55 10.29
N PHE A 8 8.54 -12.14 10.08
CA PHE A 8 9.24 -12.28 8.79
C PHE A 8 9.60 -13.73 8.45
N GLU A 9 9.67 -14.61 9.45
CA GLU A 9 9.97 -16.04 9.27
C GLU A 9 8.71 -16.91 9.18
N MET A 10 7.52 -16.33 9.42
CA MET A 10 6.28 -17.07 9.45
C MET A 10 5.78 -17.40 8.04
N SER A 11 5.36 -18.65 7.85
CA SER A 11 4.62 -19.03 6.64
C SER A 11 3.26 -18.30 6.56
N PHE A 12 2.70 -18.21 5.35
CA PHE A 12 1.34 -17.68 5.15
C PHE A 12 0.29 -18.37 6.04
N ARG A 13 0.40 -19.70 6.21
CA ARG A 13 -0.49 -20.47 7.08
C ARG A 13 -0.39 -20.07 8.54
N GLU A 14 0.82 -19.81 9.03
CA GLU A 14 1.04 -19.35 10.40
C GLU A 14 0.51 -17.94 10.60
N ARG A 15 0.79 -17.00 9.69
CA ARG A 15 0.27 -15.62 9.79
C ARG A 15 -1.26 -15.60 9.86
N ARG A 16 -1.93 -16.41 9.04
CA ARG A 16 -3.39 -16.59 9.08
C ARG A 16 -3.88 -17.21 10.40
N LYS A 17 -3.17 -18.20 10.95
CA LYS A 17 -3.50 -18.82 12.26
C LYS A 17 -3.49 -17.79 13.38
N TYR A 18 -2.57 -16.83 13.33
CA TYR A 18 -2.46 -15.74 14.30
C TYR A 18 -3.31 -14.51 13.96
N ARG A 19 -4.12 -14.57 12.88
CA ARG A 19 -4.92 -13.42 12.38
C ARG A 19 -4.07 -12.17 12.16
N ILE A 20 -2.87 -12.37 11.62
CA ILE A 20 -1.99 -11.29 11.19
C ILE A 20 -2.39 -10.96 9.77
N ASP A 21 -3.11 -9.86 9.61
CA ASP A 21 -3.43 -9.30 8.30
C ASP A 21 -2.22 -8.57 7.73
N GLU A 22 -2.09 -8.57 6.41
CA GLU A 22 -1.03 -7.86 5.72
C GLU A 22 -1.45 -6.40 5.49
N LEU A 23 -0.49 -5.49 5.63
CA LEU A 23 -0.69 -4.11 5.23
C LEU A 23 -0.84 -4.01 3.70
N PRO A 24 -1.48 -2.95 3.19
CA PRO A 24 -1.48 -2.66 1.76
C PRO A 24 -0.06 -2.72 1.17
N ARG A 25 0.07 -3.31 -0.01
CA ARG A 25 1.38 -3.53 -0.63
C ARG A 25 1.97 -2.28 -1.27
N ASP A 26 1.10 -1.37 -1.67
CA ASP A 26 1.47 -0.12 -2.34
C ASP A 26 0.49 1.00 -1.99
N LEU A 27 0.76 2.18 -2.54
CA LEU A 27 -0.05 3.37 -2.32
C LEU A 27 -1.48 3.21 -2.85
N HIS A 28 -1.68 2.46 -3.94
CA HIS A 28 -3.01 2.26 -4.51
C HIS A 28 -3.89 1.45 -3.57
N GLU A 29 -3.41 0.30 -3.10
CA GLU A 29 -4.14 -0.51 -2.13
C GLU A 29 -4.36 0.25 -0.81
N ALA A 30 -3.40 1.08 -0.39
CA ALA A 30 -3.54 1.88 0.83
C ALA A 30 -4.66 2.90 0.72
N LEU A 31 -4.78 3.58 -0.42
CA LEU A 31 -5.87 4.53 -0.68
C LEU A 31 -7.23 3.81 -0.77
N ASP A 32 -7.29 2.62 -1.39
CA ASP A 32 -8.50 1.80 -1.45
C ASP A 32 -8.99 1.36 -0.05
N MET A 33 -8.06 1.09 0.87
CA MET A 33 -8.39 0.77 2.26
C MET A 33 -8.81 2.01 3.04
N LEU A 34 -8.10 3.13 2.84
CA LEU A 34 -8.42 4.42 3.46
C LEU A 34 -9.83 4.91 3.08
N GLU A 35 -10.27 4.66 1.84
CA GLU A 35 -11.63 4.97 1.38
C GLU A 35 -12.75 4.23 2.11
N LYS A 36 -12.41 3.13 2.79
CA LYS A 36 -13.35 2.32 3.58
C LYS A 36 -13.25 2.60 5.08
N ASP A 37 -12.34 3.47 5.52
CA ASP A 37 -12.11 3.78 6.93
C ASP A 37 -12.79 5.09 7.33
N ASP A 38 -14.00 4.96 7.88
CA ASP A 38 -14.78 6.10 8.35
C ASP A 38 -14.09 6.84 9.52
N VAL A 39 -13.31 6.13 10.35
CA VAL A 39 -12.63 6.74 11.52
C VAL A 39 -11.57 7.72 11.06
N VAL A 40 -10.75 7.31 10.09
CA VAL A 40 -9.70 8.18 9.54
C VAL A 40 -10.30 9.31 8.72
N ARG A 41 -11.35 9.03 7.93
CA ARG A 41 -12.09 10.08 7.17
C ARG A 41 -12.63 11.17 8.10
N ASP A 42 -13.28 10.77 9.18
CA ASP A 42 -13.89 11.71 10.13
C ASP A 42 -12.83 12.50 10.92
N ALA A 43 -11.69 11.88 11.23
CA ALA A 43 -10.57 12.54 11.90
C ALA A 43 -9.92 13.64 11.04
N LEU A 44 -9.82 13.42 9.72
CA LEU A 44 -9.27 14.40 8.77
C LEU A 44 -10.31 15.47 8.37
N GLY A 45 -11.59 15.11 8.37
CA GLY A 45 -12.67 15.93 7.86
C GLY A 45 -12.74 15.94 6.33
N ALA A 46 -13.95 16.14 5.79
CA ALA A 46 -14.26 15.94 4.37
C ALA A 46 -13.31 16.68 3.40
N HIS A 47 -13.07 17.98 3.62
CA HIS A 47 -12.24 18.77 2.71
C HIS A 47 -10.79 18.26 2.65
N ILE A 48 -10.16 17.97 3.78
CA ILE A 48 -8.75 17.54 3.81
C ILE A 48 -8.65 16.13 3.23
N TYR A 49 -9.56 15.25 3.64
CA TYR A 49 -9.63 13.88 3.16
C TYR A 49 -9.75 13.81 1.64
N GLU A 50 -10.72 14.51 1.03
CA GLU A 50 -10.96 14.47 -0.41
C GLU A 50 -9.72 14.95 -1.19
N ARG A 51 -9.12 16.07 -0.78
CA ARG A 51 -7.92 16.62 -1.43
C ARG A 51 -6.71 15.73 -1.25
N PHE A 52 -6.58 15.06 -0.11
CA PHE A 52 -5.50 14.13 0.14
C PHE A 52 -5.60 12.90 -0.79
N VAL A 53 -6.80 12.29 -0.87
CA VAL A 53 -7.01 11.12 -1.74
C VAL A 53 -6.79 11.49 -3.20
N GLU A 54 -7.35 12.60 -3.67
CA GLU A 54 -7.16 13.12 -5.04
C GLU A 54 -5.66 13.26 -5.37
N ALA A 55 -4.92 14.03 -4.56
CA ALA A 55 -3.49 14.26 -4.78
C ALA A 55 -2.68 12.95 -4.76
N LYS A 56 -3.00 12.02 -3.87
CA LYS A 56 -2.27 10.74 -3.77
C LYS A 56 -2.61 9.75 -4.87
N ARG A 57 -3.82 9.81 -5.43
CA ARG A 57 -4.16 9.05 -6.64
C ARG A 57 -3.38 9.58 -7.84
N GLU A 58 -3.26 10.90 -7.98
CA GLU A 58 -2.44 11.50 -9.04
C GLU A 58 -0.97 11.11 -8.92
N GLU A 59 -0.39 11.20 -7.72
CA GLU A 59 0.99 10.75 -7.44
C GLU A 59 1.22 9.29 -7.83
N TRP A 60 0.26 8.41 -7.52
CA TRP A 60 0.32 7.01 -7.93
C TRP A 60 0.33 6.83 -9.45
N GLN A 61 -0.55 7.54 -10.16
CA GLN A 61 -0.61 7.47 -11.63
C GLN A 61 0.69 7.97 -12.28
N GLU A 62 1.27 9.04 -11.75
CA GLU A 62 2.57 9.55 -12.21
C GLU A 62 3.68 8.51 -12.00
N TYR A 63 3.70 7.86 -10.82
CA TYR A 63 4.71 6.86 -10.49
C TYR A 63 4.64 5.64 -11.42
N ILE A 64 3.46 5.04 -11.60
CA ILE A 64 3.32 3.84 -12.43
C ILE A 64 3.49 4.11 -13.93
N GLY A 65 3.32 5.36 -14.36
CA GLY A 65 3.56 5.79 -15.74
C GLY A 65 5.04 6.01 -16.05
N ARG A 66 5.92 5.98 -15.05
CA ARG A 66 7.35 6.26 -15.20
C ARG A 66 8.13 4.98 -15.45
N VAL A 67 8.97 4.99 -16.49
CA VAL A 67 10.01 3.97 -16.69
C VAL A 67 11.17 4.27 -15.74
N SER A 68 11.44 3.33 -14.84
CA SER A 68 12.52 3.39 -13.88
C SER A 68 13.87 3.02 -14.49
N GLU A 69 14.96 3.53 -13.91
CA GLU A 69 16.32 3.18 -14.33
C GLU A 69 16.57 1.67 -14.22
N TRP A 70 16.04 1.02 -13.18
CA TRP A 70 16.10 -0.43 -13.02
C TRP A 70 15.47 -1.18 -14.20
N GLU A 71 14.33 -0.72 -14.71
CA GLU A 71 13.69 -1.32 -15.89
C GLU A 71 14.54 -1.13 -17.14
N VAL A 72 15.14 0.06 -17.33
CA VAL A 72 16.04 0.34 -18.45
C VAL A 72 17.25 -0.58 -18.39
N GLU A 73 17.97 -0.61 -17.27
CA GLU A 73 19.15 -1.46 -17.09
C GLU A 73 18.85 -2.94 -17.30
N ARG A 74 17.68 -3.40 -16.85
CA ARG A 74 17.32 -4.82 -16.92
C ARG A 74 16.84 -5.26 -18.29
N TYR A 75 16.06 -4.42 -18.98
CA TYR A 75 15.35 -4.84 -20.18
C TYR A 75 15.92 -4.27 -21.48
N LEU A 76 16.55 -3.08 -21.46
CA LEU A 76 17.04 -2.43 -22.69
C LEU A 76 18.17 -3.20 -23.38
N ALA A 77 18.96 -3.97 -22.63
CA ALA A 77 20.02 -4.82 -23.19
C ALA A 77 19.59 -6.27 -23.44
N GLN A 78 18.42 -6.68 -22.92
CA GLN A 78 17.89 -8.03 -23.07
C GLN A 78 16.96 -8.20 -24.29
N TYR A 79 16.46 -7.09 -24.84
CA TYR A 79 15.58 -7.01 -26.00
C TYR A 79 16.14 -6.03 -27.03
#